data_AF-A0A3M8G1B3-F1
#
_entry.id   AF-A0A3M8G1B3-F1
#
_cell.length_a   1.000
_cell.length_b   1.000
_cell.length_c   1.000
_cell.angle_alpha   90.00
_cell.angle_beta   90.00
_cell.angle_gamma   90.00
#
_symmetry.space_group_name_H-M   'P 1'
#
loop_
_entity.id
_entity.type
_entity.pdbx_description
1 polymer ?
#
loop_
_entity_poly.entity_id
_entity_poly.type
_entity_poly.pdbx_seq_one_letter_code
_entity_poly.pdbx_strand_id
1 'polypeptide(L)' 'MTKDFLKAFGIVIRDQIIMKNSVQVNGLGTFKATHHTQSQEKRADGKTVMLPPRDAIEFNAE' A
#
# COMPACT_ATOMS: atom_id res chain seq x y z
N MET A 1 10.58 12.80 -18.12
CA MET A 1 9.25 12.35 -17.65
C MET A 1 8.44 13.59 -17.29
N THR A 2 7.24 13.76 -17.85
CA THR A 2 6.43 14.98 -17.61
C THR A 2 5.61 14.85 -16.32
N LYS A 3 5.22 15.98 -15.73
CA LYS A 3 4.34 15.98 -14.54
C LYS A 3 3.00 15.31 -14.82
N ASP A 4 2.46 15.49 -16.03
CA ASP A 4 1.19 14.90 -16.43
C ASP A 4 1.27 13.38 -16.54
N PHE A 5 2.39 12.86 -17.06
CA PHE A 5 2.64 11.42 -17.08
C PHE A 5 2.66 10.83 -15.67
N LEU A 6 3.41 11.43 -14.74
CA LEU A 6 3.50 10.95 -13.36
C LEU A 6 2.13 10.95 -12.67
N LYS A 7 1.31 11.97 -12.91
CA LYS A 7 -0.05 12.06 -12.39
C LYS A 7 -0.94 10.95 -12.96
N ALA A 8 -0.92 10.76 -14.29
CA ALA A 8 -1.69 9.71 -14.94
C ALA A 8 -1.25 8.31 -14.48
N PHE A 9 0.05 8.08 -14.37
CA PHE A 9 0.64 6.84 -13.89
C PHE A 9 0.17 6.51 -12.46
N GLY A 10 0.22 7.48 -11.54
CA GLY A 10 -0.27 7.29 -10.18
C GLY A 10 -1.77 6.98 -10.10
N ILE A 11 -2.58 7.62 -10.96
CA ILE A 11 -4.02 7.33 -11.07
C ILE A 11 -4.24 5.88 -11.54
N VAL A 12 -3.56 5.45 -12.60
CA VAL A 12 -3.71 4.09 -13.13
C VAL A 12 -3.30 3.04 -12.10
N ILE A 13 -2.18 3.22 -11.40
CA ILE A 13 -1.75 2.30 -10.34
C ILE A 13 -2.83 2.20 -9.26
N ARG A 14 -3.32 3.34 -8.77
CA ARG A 14 -4.35 3.39 -7.72
C ARG A 14 -5.62 2.66 -8.16
N ASP A 15 -6.09 2.93 -9.38
CA ASP A 15 -7.34 2.36 -9.89
C ASP A 15 -7.21 0.83 -10.06
N GLN A 16 -6.05 0.33 -10.51
CA GLN A 16 -5.78 -1.11 -10.56
C GLN A 16 -5.80 -1.76 -9.15
N ILE A 17 -5.22 -1.09 -8.15
CA ILE A 17 -5.18 -1.59 -6.77
C ILE A 17 -6.59 -1.60 -6.15
N ILE A 18 -7.44 -0.58 -6.43
CA ILE A 18 -8.85 -0.56 -6.01
C ILE A 18 -9.60 -1.77 -6.58
N MET A 19 -9.29 -2.18 -7.81
CA MET A 19 -9.84 -3.39 -8.43
C MET A 19 -9.25 -4.69 -7.87
N LYS A 20 -8.45 -4.62 -6.79
CA LYS A 20 -7.74 -5.74 -6.15
C LYS A 20 -6.69 -6.42 -7.03
N ASN A 21 -6.24 -5.74 -8.08
CA ASN A 21 -5.12 -6.22 -8.88
C ASN A 21 -3.78 -5.88 -8.19
N SER A 22 -2.74 -6.66 -8.51
CA SER A 22 -1.36 -6.28 -8.21
C SER A 22 -0.74 -5.64 -9.45
N VAL A 23 0.07 -4.60 -9.25
CA VAL A 23 0.74 -3.89 -10.33
C VAL A 23 2.24 -4.08 -10.18
N GLN A 24 2.84 -4.77 -11.14
CA GLN A 24 4.30 -4.90 -11.24
C GLN A 24 4.83 -3.88 -12.25
N VAL A 25 5.86 -3.14 -11.83
CA VAL A 25 6.59 -2.19 -12.68
C VAL A 25 8.04 -2.65 -12.69
N ASN A 26 8.48 -3.23 -13.81
CA ASN A 26 9.84 -3.75 -13.96
C ASN A 26 10.87 -2.65 -13.72
N GLY A 27 11.85 -2.93 -12.86
CA GLY A 27 12.89 -1.97 -12.47
C GLY A 27 12.44 -0.95 -11.42
N LEU A 28 11.26 -1.13 -10.83
CA LEU A 28 10.76 -0.32 -9.71
C LEU A 28 10.29 -1.20 -8.55
N GLY A 29 9.40 -2.16 -8.82
CA GLY A 29 8.82 -3.01 -7.81
C GLY A 29 7.35 -3.33 -8.04
N THR A 30 6.69 -3.80 -6.99
CA THR A 30 5.31 -4.27 -7.03
C THR A 30 4.43 -3.56 -6.01
N PHE A 31 3.26 -3.13 -6.45
CA PHE A 31 2.20 -2.58 -5.60
C PHE A 31 1.08 -3.61 -5.42
N LYS A 32 0.55 -3.71 -4.20
CA LYS A 32 -0.54 -4.63 -3.87
C LYS A 32 -1.43 -4.07 -2.76
N ALA A 33 -2.73 -4.35 -2.82
CA ALA A 33 -3.62 -4.18 -1.68
C ALA A 33 -3.41 -5.34 -0.68
N THR A 34 -3.11 -4.99 0.57
CA THR A 34 -2.94 -5.93 1.67
C THR A 34 -3.96 -5.63 2.75
N HIS A 35 -4.71 -6.65 3.17
CA HIS A 35 -5.61 -6.56 4.31
C HIS A 35 -4.83 -6.92 5.58
N HIS A 36 -4.69 -5.96 6.49
CA HIS A 36 -4.16 -6.23 7.82
C HIS A 36 -5.32 -6.57 8.76
N THR A 37 -5.20 -7.74 9.40
CA THR A 37 -6.11 -8.13 10.46
C THR A 37 -5.89 -7.25 11.70
N GLN A 38 -6.81 -7.33 12.64
CA GLN A 38 -6.63 -6.76 13.96
C GLN A 38 -5.33 -7.28 14.60
N SER A 39 -4.59 -6.39 15.25
CA SER A 39 -3.36 -6.74 15.95
C SER A 39 -3.21 -5.92 17.25
N GLN A 40 -2.32 -6.37 18.13
CA GLN A 40 -1.98 -5.64 19.35
C GLN A 40 -0.56 -5.11 19.23
N GLU A 41 -0.36 -3.85 19.57
CA GLU A 41 0.95 -3.21 19.59
C GLU A 41 1.21 -2.64 20.99
N LYS A 42 2.41 -2.89 21.54
CA LYS A 42 2.84 -2.29 22.79
C LYS A 42 3.58 -0.99 22.47
N ARG A 43 3.00 0.14 22.86
CA ARG A 43 3.58 1.45 22.64
C ARG A 43 4.77 1.69 23.57
N ALA A 44 5.59 2.68 23.21
CA ALA A 44 6.77 3.08 23.98
C ALA A 44 6.43 3.53 25.43
N ASP A 45 5.20 3.96 25.68
CA ASP A 45 4.69 4.32 27.01
C ASP A 45 4.22 3.11 27.84
N GLY A 46 4.45 1.89 27.35
CA GLY A 46 4.08 0.63 28.01
C GLY A 46 2.62 0.23 27.84
N LYS A 47 1.77 1.06 27.22
CA LYS A 47 0.37 0.72 26.97
C LYS A 47 0.24 -0.25 25.81
N THR A 48 -0.61 -1.23 25.97
CA THR A 48 -1.01 -2.11 24.86
C THR A 48 -2.20 -1.49 24.16
N VAL A 49 -2.08 -1.24 22.87
CA VAL A 49 -3.17 -0.75 22.03
C VAL A 49 -3.60 -1.82 21.05
N MET A 50 -4.90 -1.84 20.78
CA MET A 50 -5.48 -2.72 19.78
C MET A 50 -5.63 -1.93 18.49
N LEU A 51 -4.93 -2.37 17.44
CA LEU A 51 -5.02 -1.80 16.11
C LEU A 51 -6.20 -2.44 15.38
N PRO A 52 -7.15 -1.65 14.86
CA PRO A 52 -8.25 -2.20 14.09
C PRO A 52 -7.75 -2.81 12.77
N PRO A 53 -8.53 -3.73 12.16
CA PRO A 53 -8.24 -4.20 10.82
C PRO A 53 -8.25 -3.02 9.84
N ARG A 54 -7.35 -3.03 8.87
CA ARG A 54 -7.23 -1.97 7.87
C ARG A 54 -6.71 -2.51 6.55
N ASP A 55 -7.18 -1.93 5.47
CA ASP A 55 -6.57 -2.14 4.16
C ASP A 55 -5.42 -1.14 3.97
N ALA A 56 -4.32 -1.62 3.41
CA ALA A 56 -3.18 -0.81 3.06
C ALA A 56 -2.73 -1.12 1.63
N ILE A 57 -2.08 -0.14 1.01
CA ILE A 57 -1.31 -0.36 -0.21
C ILE A 57 0.13 -0.60 0.22
N GLU A 58 0.64 -1.79 -0.09
CA GLU A 58 2.04 -2.13 0.15
C GLU A 58 2.83 -2.02 -1.15
N PHE A 59 4.06 -1.54 -1.02
CA PHE A 59 5.03 -1.46 -2.10
C PHE A 59 6.27 -2.27 -1.73
N ASN A 60 6.64 -3.21 -2.58
CA ASN A 60 7.87 -3.99 -2.48
C ASN A 60 8.79 -3.58 -3.62
N ALA A 61 9.95 -3.00 -3.28
CA ALA A 61 10.96 -2.65 -4.27
C ALA A 61 11.61 -3.90 -4.87
N GLU A 62 12.04 -3.79 -6.13
CA GLU A 62 12.88 -4.78 -6.81
C GLU A 62 14.37 -4.59 -6.47
#